data_AF-R5S195-F1
#
_entry.id   AF-R5S195-F1
#
_cell.length_a   1.000
_cell.length_b   1.000
_cell.length_c   1.000
_cell.angle_alpha   90.00
_cell.angle_beta   90.00
_cell.angle_gamma   90.00
#
_symmetry.space_group_name_H-M   'P 1'
#
loop_
_entity.id
_entity.type
_entity.pdbx_description
1 polymer ?
#
loop_
_entity_poly.entity_id
_entity_poly.type
_entity_poly.pdbx_seq_one_letter_code
_entity_poly.pdbx_strand_id
1 'polypeptide(L)'
;MASDIASHYGVCCLPVNCLELDDAAVGDILKAILYEFPLTELELHIPAWVLALPADHAIKLGLYRSIREGAKGLHRIREVAPAVDAMCAYEGISGAKVNAISLGSGTASAELQLPRALFYQTLSEQSGFDVADDGDLMRLLTELSAVKADYDKVSSAIRDARETGYGVVVPTVDELILEEPEIMKQGGRYGVRLKASAPSIHMIRANIETTVSPIVGNEKQSEDMVNYLLQEFEGDTAKIWQSNIFGRSFHEIVSEDLQAKLKRMPDDARAKLRQTLERIINEGSGGLICIIL
;
A
#
# COMPACT_ATOMS: atom_id res chain seq x y z
N MET A 1 -2.48 -48.77 -38.66
CA MET A 1 -3.53 -48.03 -39.40
C MET A 1 -4.02 -46.78 -38.67
N ALA A 2 -4.72 -46.89 -37.53
CA ALA A 2 -5.29 -45.69 -36.87
C ALA A 2 -4.24 -44.62 -36.50
N SER A 3 -3.10 -45.03 -35.96
CA SER A 3 -1.96 -44.12 -35.67
C SER A 3 -1.38 -43.48 -36.94
N ASP A 4 -1.30 -44.24 -38.05
CA ASP A 4 -0.77 -43.75 -39.33
C ASP A 4 -1.70 -42.69 -39.95
N ILE A 5 -3.02 -42.91 -39.86
CA ILE A 5 -4.04 -41.95 -40.30
C ILE A 5 -4.00 -40.70 -39.41
N ALA A 6 -3.93 -40.86 -38.10
CA ALA A 6 -3.85 -39.73 -37.17
C ALA A 6 -2.60 -38.87 -37.41
N SER A 7 -1.45 -39.51 -37.68
CA SER A 7 -0.19 -38.86 -38.01
C SER A 7 -0.24 -38.15 -39.38
N HIS A 8 -0.78 -38.80 -40.41
CA HIS A 8 -0.82 -38.24 -41.77
C HIS A 8 -1.79 -37.07 -41.94
N TYR A 9 -2.92 -37.08 -41.21
CA TYR A 9 -3.99 -36.08 -41.35
C TYR A 9 -4.10 -35.11 -40.16
N GLY A 10 -3.35 -35.30 -39.08
CA GLY A 10 -3.35 -34.39 -37.92
C GLY A 10 -4.68 -34.36 -37.15
N VAL A 11 -5.43 -35.46 -37.12
CA VAL A 11 -6.75 -35.61 -36.49
C VAL A 11 -6.80 -36.83 -35.57
N CYS A 12 -7.68 -36.84 -34.57
CA CYS A 12 -7.95 -38.07 -33.83
C CYS A 12 -8.61 -39.12 -34.76
N CYS A 13 -8.11 -40.35 -34.72
CA CYS A 13 -8.68 -41.49 -35.44
C CYS A 13 -9.06 -42.57 -34.43
N LEU A 14 -10.37 -42.79 -34.24
CA LEU A 14 -10.89 -43.83 -33.36
C LEU A 14 -11.18 -45.12 -34.16
N PRO A 15 -10.52 -46.25 -33.85
CA PRO A 15 -10.96 -47.56 -34.31
C PRO A 15 -12.17 -48.00 -33.48
N VAL A 16 -13.28 -48.36 -34.13
CA VAL A 16 -14.55 -48.70 -33.49
C VAL A 16 -15.03 -50.07 -33.99
N ASN A 17 -15.42 -50.96 -33.07
CA ASN A 17 -16.05 -52.23 -33.43
C ASN A 17 -17.58 -52.07 -33.54
N CYS A 18 -18.10 -51.93 -34.76
CA CYS A 18 -19.54 -51.74 -35.00
C CYS A 18 -20.42 -52.93 -34.58
N LEU A 19 -19.85 -54.11 -34.29
CA LEU A 19 -20.60 -55.29 -33.81
C LEU A 19 -20.79 -55.31 -32.28
N GLU A 20 -19.96 -54.57 -31.54
CA GLU A 20 -19.95 -54.51 -30.07
C GLU A 20 -20.24 -53.09 -29.57
N LEU A 21 -20.81 -52.24 -30.43
CA LEU A 21 -21.10 -50.84 -30.14
C LEU A 21 -22.28 -50.72 -29.17
N ASP A 22 -22.01 -50.27 -27.95
CA ASP A 22 -23.01 -49.94 -26.93
C ASP A 22 -23.18 -48.41 -26.74
N ASP A 23 -24.15 -48.01 -25.91
CA ASP A 23 -24.44 -46.60 -25.64
C ASP A 23 -23.24 -45.86 -25.01
N ALA A 24 -22.38 -46.57 -24.27
CA ALA A 24 -21.18 -46.00 -23.67
C ALA A 24 -20.12 -45.69 -24.75
N ALA A 25 -19.87 -46.62 -25.67
CA ALA A 25 -18.99 -46.43 -26.81
C ALA A 25 -19.48 -45.30 -27.73
N VAL A 26 -20.80 -45.17 -27.94
CA VAL A 26 -21.38 -44.02 -28.66
C VAL A 26 -21.09 -42.71 -27.92
N GLY A 27 -21.24 -42.69 -26.59
CA GLY A 27 -20.91 -41.54 -25.75
C GLY A 27 -19.45 -41.11 -25.87
N ASP A 28 -18.51 -42.05 -25.84
CA ASP A 28 -17.07 -41.78 -25.98
C ASP A 28 -16.70 -41.28 -27.39
N ILE A 29 -17.34 -41.79 -28.45
CA ILE A 29 -17.17 -41.27 -29.82
C ILE A 29 -17.64 -39.81 -29.90
N LEU A 30 -18.82 -39.50 -29.37
CA LEU A 30 -19.34 -38.12 -29.34
C LEU A 30 -18.43 -37.19 -28.53
N LYS A 31 -17.92 -37.67 -27.38
CA LYS A 31 -16.95 -36.93 -26.57
C LYS A 31 -15.66 -36.64 -27.33
N ALA A 32 -15.10 -37.64 -28.03
CA ALA A 32 -13.89 -37.44 -28.82
C ALA A 32 -14.08 -36.42 -29.96
N ILE A 33 -15.23 -36.44 -30.64
CA ILE A 33 -15.59 -35.44 -31.65
C ILE A 33 -15.63 -34.02 -31.04
N LEU A 34 -16.30 -33.87 -29.89
CA LEU A 34 -16.37 -32.57 -29.19
C LEU A 34 -15.01 -32.07 -28.70
N TYR A 35 -14.07 -32.97 -28.38
CA TYR A 35 -12.71 -32.61 -27.96
C TYR A 35 -11.80 -32.18 -29.13
N GLU A 36 -12.17 -32.48 -30.37
CA GLU A 36 -11.52 -31.95 -31.58
C GLU A 36 -12.03 -30.57 -31.99
N PHE A 37 -13.07 -30.03 -31.33
CA PHE A 37 -13.60 -28.70 -31.63
C PHE A 37 -12.56 -27.60 -31.34
N PRO A 38 -12.60 -26.48 -32.10
CA PRO A 38 -11.66 -25.39 -31.92
C PRO A 38 -11.83 -24.72 -30.56
N LEU A 39 -10.69 -24.43 -29.91
CA LEU A 39 -10.65 -23.60 -28.72
C LEU A 39 -10.85 -22.13 -29.12
N THR A 40 -11.84 -21.48 -28.53
CA THR A 40 -12.17 -20.06 -28.77
C THR A 40 -11.59 -19.15 -27.69
N GLU A 41 -11.57 -19.61 -26.44
CA GLU A 41 -11.11 -18.86 -25.28
C GLU A 41 -10.52 -19.79 -24.21
N LEU A 42 -9.43 -19.36 -23.57
CA LEU A 42 -8.87 -19.98 -22.37
C LEU A 42 -8.74 -18.93 -21.27
N GLU A 43 -9.59 -19.02 -20.25
CA GLU A 43 -9.56 -18.17 -19.07
C GLU A 43 -8.56 -18.74 -18.05
N LEU A 44 -7.55 -17.96 -17.67
CA LEU A 44 -6.52 -18.35 -16.71
C LEU A 44 -6.66 -17.57 -15.42
N HIS A 45 -7.10 -18.25 -14.37
CA HIS A 45 -7.17 -17.72 -13.01
C HIS A 45 -5.79 -17.78 -12.37
N ILE A 46 -5.28 -16.63 -11.94
CA ILE A 46 -4.02 -16.51 -11.21
C ILE A 46 -4.25 -15.81 -9.86
N PRO A 47 -3.44 -16.05 -8.82
CA PRO A 47 -3.69 -15.51 -7.49
C PRO A 47 -3.69 -13.98 -7.48
N ALA A 48 -4.67 -13.38 -6.81
CA ALA A 48 -4.90 -11.93 -6.82
C ALA A 48 -3.69 -11.11 -6.34
N TRP A 49 -2.87 -11.66 -5.44
CA TRP A 49 -1.63 -11.01 -5.00
C TRP A 49 -0.61 -10.84 -6.13
N VAL A 50 -0.54 -11.77 -7.10
CA VAL A 50 0.32 -11.66 -8.30
C VAL A 50 -0.16 -10.54 -9.22
N LEU A 51 -1.48 -10.38 -9.34
CA LEU A 51 -2.08 -9.28 -10.11
C LEU A 51 -1.73 -7.90 -9.51
N ALA A 52 -1.67 -7.80 -8.19
CA ALA A 52 -1.30 -6.58 -7.46
C ALA A 52 0.19 -6.19 -7.59
N LEU A 53 1.07 -7.11 -8.02
CA LEU A 53 2.50 -6.82 -8.18
C LEU A 53 2.77 -5.79 -9.31
N PRO A 54 3.86 -5.00 -9.20
CA PRO A 54 4.37 -4.16 -10.30
C PRO A 54 4.50 -4.93 -11.62
N ALA A 55 4.33 -4.23 -12.75
CA ALA A 55 4.31 -4.86 -14.07
C ALA A 55 5.65 -5.51 -14.48
N ASP A 56 6.75 -4.99 -13.92
CA ASP A 56 8.13 -5.42 -14.06
C ASP A 56 8.57 -6.49 -13.04
N HIS A 57 7.69 -6.90 -12.12
CA HIS A 57 8.02 -7.87 -11.08
C HIS A 57 8.37 -9.25 -11.67
N ALA A 58 9.49 -9.84 -11.24
CA ALA A 58 10.06 -11.06 -11.83
C ALA A 58 9.06 -12.24 -11.89
N ILE A 59 8.32 -12.49 -10.81
CA ILE A 59 7.25 -13.51 -10.74
C ILE A 59 6.21 -13.31 -11.84
N LYS A 60 5.76 -12.07 -12.04
CA LYS A 60 4.70 -11.71 -12.99
C LYS A 60 5.17 -11.85 -14.43
N LEU A 61 6.39 -11.40 -14.72
CA LEU A 61 7.06 -11.59 -16.02
C LEU A 61 7.29 -13.08 -16.34
N GLY A 62 7.77 -13.86 -15.37
CA GLY A 62 7.99 -15.31 -15.51
C GLY A 62 6.71 -16.08 -15.73
N LEU A 63 5.66 -15.78 -14.96
CA LEU A 63 4.32 -16.37 -15.11
C LEU A 63 3.73 -16.09 -16.49
N TYR A 64 3.72 -14.82 -16.94
CA TYR A 64 3.22 -14.49 -18.28
C TYR A 64 4.05 -15.10 -19.40
N ARG A 65 5.36 -15.29 -19.19
CA ARG A 65 6.20 -16.04 -20.13
C ARG A 65 5.81 -17.51 -20.21
N SER A 66 5.64 -18.19 -19.06
CA SER A 66 5.19 -19.59 -19.00
C SER A 66 3.83 -19.77 -19.68
N ILE A 67 2.86 -18.90 -19.35
CA ILE A 67 1.53 -18.87 -20.00
C ILE A 67 1.66 -18.71 -21.51
N ARG A 68 2.45 -17.73 -21.99
CA ARG A 68 2.64 -17.47 -23.42
C ARG A 68 3.39 -18.61 -24.13
N GLU A 69 4.24 -19.36 -23.44
CA GLU A 69 4.96 -20.50 -24.00
C GLU A 69 4.07 -21.76 -24.03
N GLY A 70 3.33 -22.06 -22.95
CA GLY A 70 2.37 -23.17 -22.88
C GLY A 70 1.13 -22.99 -23.77
N ALA A 71 0.71 -21.75 -24.03
CA ALA A 71 -0.39 -21.47 -24.95
C ALA A 71 -0.02 -21.56 -26.44
N LYS A 72 1.26 -21.77 -26.80
CA LYS A 72 1.67 -21.95 -28.21
C LYS A 72 1.14 -23.28 -28.73
N GLY A 73 0.32 -23.23 -29.77
CA GLY A 73 -0.25 -24.43 -30.40
C GLY A 73 -1.55 -24.92 -29.78
N LEU A 74 -2.16 -24.16 -28.85
CA LEU A 74 -3.54 -24.38 -28.44
C LEU A 74 -4.49 -24.08 -29.60
N HIS A 75 -5.07 -25.14 -30.18
CA HIS A 75 -6.03 -25.03 -31.27
C HIS A 75 -7.34 -25.78 -31.00
N ARG A 76 -7.30 -26.88 -30.25
CA ARG A 76 -8.45 -27.76 -29.96
C ARG A 76 -8.63 -27.99 -28.47
N ILE A 77 -9.85 -28.29 -28.05
CA ILE A 77 -10.19 -28.51 -26.64
C ILE A 77 -9.32 -29.59 -25.98
N ARG A 78 -8.99 -30.68 -26.69
CA ARG A 78 -8.10 -31.75 -26.21
C ARG A 78 -6.70 -31.28 -25.78
N GLU A 79 -6.22 -30.16 -26.31
CA GLU A 79 -4.88 -29.63 -26.04
C GLU A 79 -4.83 -28.78 -24.77
N VAL A 80 -5.99 -28.39 -24.21
CA VAL A 80 -6.08 -27.54 -23.01
C VAL A 80 -5.42 -28.18 -21.80
N ALA A 81 -5.77 -29.43 -21.45
CA ALA A 81 -5.19 -30.08 -20.26
C ALA A 81 -3.66 -30.28 -20.39
N PRO A 82 -3.12 -30.86 -21.48
CA PRO A 82 -1.67 -30.94 -21.68
C PRO A 82 -0.95 -29.57 -21.65
N ALA A 83 -1.55 -28.51 -22.21
CA ALA A 83 -0.95 -27.17 -22.20
C ALA A 83 -0.94 -26.55 -20.80
N VAL A 84 -2.03 -26.71 -20.03
CA VAL A 84 -2.14 -26.25 -18.64
C VAL A 84 -1.17 -27.02 -17.73
N ASP A 85 -1.05 -28.33 -17.91
CA ASP A 85 -0.06 -29.15 -17.20
C ASP A 85 1.37 -28.72 -17.55
N ALA A 86 1.66 -28.41 -18.81
CA ALA A 86 2.97 -27.92 -19.24
C ALA A 86 3.36 -26.56 -18.63
N MET A 87 2.40 -25.72 -18.23
CA MET A 87 2.71 -24.47 -17.51
C MET A 87 3.34 -24.72 -16.13
N CYS A 88 3.10 -25.89 -15.51
CA CYS A 88 3.75 -26.32 -14.26
C CYS A 88 5.26 -26.55 -14.39
N ALA A 89 5.82 -26.55 -15.61
CA ALA A 89 7.27 -26.63 -15.79
C ALA A 89 8.03 -25.37 -15.32
N TYR A 90 7.31 -24.27 -15.06
CA TYR A 90 7.88 -23.06 -14.46
C TYR A 90 7.90 -23.18 -12.93
N GLU A 91 9.09 -23.03 -12.32
CA GLU A 91 9.34 -23.20 -10.88
C GLU A 91 8.43 -22.35 -9.96
N GLY A 92 7.90 -21.23 -10.46
CA GLY A 92 6.96 -20.38 -9.73
C GLY A 92 5.53 -20.93 -9.63
N ILE A 93 5.18 -21.99 -10.36
CA ILE A 93 3.85 -22.64 -10.33
C ILE A 93 3.96 -23.94 -9.52
N SER A 94 3.18 -24.05 -8.44
CA SER A 94 3.07 -25.27 -7.62
C SER A 94 2.05 -26.27 -8.15
N GLY A 95 1.16 -25.84 -9.04
CA GLY A 95 0.17 -26.70 -9.67
C GLY A 95 -0.72 -25.92 -10.64
N ALA A 96 -1.31 -26.64 -11.58
CA ALA A 96 -2.29 -26.12 -12.51
C ALA A 96 -3.48 -27.07 -12.59
N LYS A 97 -4.67 -26.54 -12.86
CA LYS A 97 -5.89 -27.35 -12.93
C LYS A 97 -6.87 -26.76 -13.92
N VAL A 98 -7.40 -27.59 -14.82
CA VAL A 98 -8.58 -27.22 -15.62
C VAL A 98 -9.83 -27.31 -14.74
N ASN A 99 -10.55 -26.19 -14.62
CA ASN A 99 -11.72 -26.05 -13.76
C ASN A 99 -13.03 -26.36 -14.51
N ALA A 100 -13.18 -25.87 -15.74
CA ALA A 100 -14.32 -26.19 -16.59
C ALA A 100 -13.96 -26.16 -18.08
N ILE A 101 -14.67 -26.96 -18.88
CA ILE A 101 -14.60 -26.95 -20.35
C ILE A 101 -16.04 -26.91 -20.87
N SER A 102 -16.36 -25.88 -21.66
CA SER A 102 -17.65 -25.74 -22.33
C SER A 102 -17.53 -26.15 -23.79
N LEU A 103 -17.79 -27.44 -24.06
CA LEU A 103 -17.70 -28.05 -25.39
C LEU A 103 -18.61 -27.38 -26.43
N GLY A 104 -19.71 -26.75 -26.02
CA GLY A 104 -20.64 -26.07 -26.91
C GLY A 104 -20.21 -24.67 -27.35
N SER A 105 -19.32 -24.01 -26.61
CA SER A 105 -18.81 -22.66 -26.93
C SER A 105 -17.33 -22.63 -27.32
N GLY A 106 -16.61 -23.75 -27.13
CA GLY A 106 -15.16 -23.82 -27.34
C GLY A 106 -14.35 -23.12 -26.24
N THR A 107 -14.97 -22.79 -25.11
CA THR A 107 -14.31 -22.04 -24.03
C THR A 107 -13.86 -22.98 -22.90
N ALA A 108 -12.70 -22.70 -22.31
CA ALA A 108 -12.18 -23.44 -21.16
C ALA A 108 -11.67 -22.49 -20.08
N SER A 109 -11.71 -22.92 -18.82
CA SER A 109 -11.13 -22.21 -17.69
C SER A 109 -10.16 -23.10 -16.92
N ALA A 110 -9.04 -22.52 -16.52
CA ALA A 110 -8.04 -23.15 -15.68
C ALA A 110 -7.54 -22.20 -14.59
N GLU A 111 -6.91 -22.78 -13.58
CA GLU A 111 -6.31 -22.09 -12.43
C GLU A 111 -4.84 -22.47 -12.33
N LEU A 112 -3.98 -21.46 -12.12
CA LEU A 112 -2.56 -21.63 -11.83
C LEU A 112 -2.33 -21.27 -10.37
N GLN A 113 -1.75 -22.20 -9.63
CA GLN A 113 -1.44 -22.05 -8.22
C GLN A 113 0.06 -21.82 -8.08
N LEU A 114 0.45 -20.86 -7.24
CA LEU A 114 1.85 -20.56 -6.91
C LEU A 114 2.12 -20.99 -5.46
N PRO A 115 3.37 -21.38 -5.11
CA PRO A 115 3.72 -21.78 -3.75
C PRO A 115 3.37 -20.68 -2.73
N ARG A 116 2.70 -21.03 -1.63
CA ARG A 116 2.33 -20.04 -0.59
C ARG A 116 3.54 -19.35 0.03
N ALA A 117 4.67 -20.04 0.12
CA ALA A 117 5.95 -19.46 0.55
C ALA A 117 6.40 -18.27 -0.33
N LEU A 118 6.13 -18.31 -1.64
CA LEU A 118 6.48 -17.23 -2.56
C LEU A 118 5.68 -15.94 -2.28
N PHE A 119 4.42 -16.07 -1.85
CA PHE A 119 3.61 -14.93 -1.41
C PHE A 119 4.22 -14.26 -0.17
N TYR A 120 4.60 -15.03 0.85
CA TYR A 120 5.20 -14.50 2.08
C TYR A 120 6.58 -13.88 1.86
N GLN A 121 7.42 -14.52 1.02
CA GLN A 121 8.69 -13.93 0.59
C GLN A 121 8.47 -12.59 -0.12
N THR A 122 7.56 -12.54 -1.11
CA THR A 122 7.26 -11.31 -1.85
C THR A 122 6.72 -10.20 -0.94
N LEU A 123 5.87 -10.56 0.02
CA LEU A 123 5.34 -9.63 1.01
C LEU A 123 6.44 -9.09 1.92
N SER A 124 7.36 -9.94 2.36
CA SER A 124 8.49 -9.55 3.21
C SER A 124 9.44 -8.62 2.46
N GLU A 125 9.79 -8.95 1.21
CA GLU A 125 10.61 -8.12 0.33
C GLU A 125 10.01 -6.74 0.06
N GLN A 126 8.69 -6.63 -0.14
CA GLN A 126 8.02 -5.36 -0.43
C GLN A 126 7.71 -4.51 0.81
N SER A 127 7.42 -5.14 1.95
CA SER A 127 7.01 -4.44 3.17
C SER A 127 8.15 -4.15 4.14
N GLY A 128 9.26 -4.88 4.03
CA GLY A 128 10.40 -4.80 4.97
C GLY A 128 10.16 -5.49 6.32
N PHE A 129 9.01 -6.13 6.51
CA PHE A 129 8.72 -6.97 7.68
C PHE A 129 9.07 -8.43 7.39
N ASP A 130 9.50 -9.17 8.41
CA ASP A 130 9.70 -10.61 8.32
C ASP A 130 8.35 -11.33 8.51
N VAL A 131 7.84 -11.96 7.45
CA VAL A 131 6.59 -12.72 7.46
C VAL A 131 6.85 -14.09 6.87
N ALA A 132 6.82 -15.15 7.69
CA ALA A 132 7.02 -16.52 7.23
C ALA A 132 5.71 -17.25 6.93
N ASP A 133 4.62 -16.93 7.64
CA ASP A 133 3.33 -17.62 7.51
C ASP A 133 2.09 -16.73 7.80
N ASP A 134 0.90 -17.35 7.81
CA ASP A 134 -0.39 -16.69 8.12
C ASP A 134 -0.46 -16.14 9.56
N GLY A 135 0.23 -16.79 10.51
CA GLY A 135 0.28 -16.38 11.91
C GLY A 135 1.10 -15.11 12.08
N ASP A 136 2.27 -15.04 11.42
CA ASP A 136 3.07 -13.82 11.35
C ASP A 136 2.32 -12.69 10.65
N LEU A 137 1.62 -12.98 9.54
CA LEU A 137 0.80 -11.98 8.84
C LEU A 137 -0.32 -11.43 9.74
N MET A 138 -1.05 -12.30 10.44
CA MET A 138 -2.11 -11.88 11.37
C MET A 138 -1.58 -11.08 12.56
N ARG A 139 -0.41 -11.47 13.09
CA ARG A 139 0.29 -10.75 14.17
C ARG A 139 0.71 -9.36 13.70
N LEU A 140 1.40 -9.27 12.56
CA LEU A 140 1.83 -8.01 11.95
C LEU A 140 0.66 -7.07 11.66
N LEU A 141 -0.44 -7.57 11.09
CA LEU A 141 -1.64 -6.75 10.83
C LEU A 141 -2.31 -6.26 12.13
N THR A 142 -2.26 -7.06 13.21
CA THR A 142 -2.78 -6.66 14.52
C THR A 142 -1.92 -5.57 15.15
N GLU A 143 -0.59 -5.72 15.12
CA GLU A 143 0.38 -4.73 15.59
C GLU A 143 0.26 -3.42 14.78
N LEU A 144 0.21 -3.51 13.45
CA LEU A 144 0.02 -2.35 12.56
C LEU A 144 -1.33 -1.66 12.75
N SER A 145 -2.39 -2.38 13.14
CA SER A 145 -3.69 -1.77 13.46
C SER A 145 -3.60 -0.87 14.70
N ALA A 146 -2.89 -1.31 15.74
CA ALA A 146 -2.63 -0.50 16.93
C ALA A 146 -1.75 0.72 16.60
N VAL A 147 -0.63 0.50 15.90
CA VAL A 147 0.27 1.59 15.45
C VAL A 147 -0.47 2.59 14.56
N LYS A 148 -1.37 2.14 13.68
CA LYS A 148 -2.20 3.02 12.87
C LYS A 148 -3.15 3.85 13.73
N ALA A 149 -3.81 3.28 14.73
CA ALA A 149 -4.69 4.02 15.62
C ALA A 149 -3.94 5.13 16.39
N ASP A 150 -2.76 4.82 16.92
CA ASP A 150 -1.90 5.80 17.60
C ASP A 150 -1.37 6.88 16.63
N TYR A 151 -0.98 6.49 15.41
CA TYR A 151 -0.57 7.44 14.38
C TYR A 151 -1.73 8.34 13.94
N ASP A 152 -2.93 7.79 13.73
CA ASP A 152 -4.12 8.55 13.32
C ASP A 152 -4.42 9.67 14.34
N LYS A 153 -4.33 9.38 15.66
CA LYS A 153 -4.48 10.38 16.75
C LYS A 153 -3.54 11.57 16.58
N VAL A 154 -2.28 11.35 16.23
CA VAL A 154 -1.25 12.41 16.14
C VAL A 154 -1.04 12.99 14.74
N SER A 155 -1.57 12.34 13.70
CA SER A 155 -1.30 12.65 12.29
C SER A 155 -1.60 14.09 11.89
N SER A 156 -2.70 14.66 12.41
CA SER A 156 -3.08 16.07 12.21
C SER A 156 -2.07 17.02 12.86
N ALA A 157 -1.70 16.77 14.12
CA ALA A 157 -0.71 17.57 14.83
C ALA A 157 0.66 17.55 14.13
N ILE A 158 1.10 16.39 13.60
CA ILE A 158 2.34 16.30 12.83
C ILE A 158 2.27 17.15 11.56
N ARG A 159 1.15 17.12 10.83
CA ARG A 159 0.95 17.94 9.62
C ARG A 159 0.93 19.44 9.98
N ASP A 160 0.14 19.82 10.97
CA ASP A 160 -0.02 21.22 11.38
C ASP A 160 1.32 21.79 11.92
N ALA A 161 2.13 21.00 12.62
CA ALA A 161 3.48 21.36 13.03
C ALA A 161 4.45 21.52 11.83
N ARG A 162 4.32 20.71 10.78
CA ARG A 162 5.12 20.83 9.54
C ARG A 162 4.68 22.02 8.67
N GLU A 163 3.41 22.37 8.65
CA GLU A 163 2.90 23.48 7.85
C GLU A 163 3.08 24.81 8.58
N THR A 164 2.54 24.93 9.79
CA THR A 164 2.46 26.21 10.54
C THR A 164 3.60 26.41 11.56
N GLY A 165 4.35 25.35 11.88
CA GLY A 165 5.35 25.35 12.96
C GLY A 165 4.81 24.86 14.31
N TYR A 166 3.49 24.71 14.46
CA TYR A 166 2.85 24.30 15.71
C TYR A 166 1.64 23.38 15.45
N GLY A 167 1.59 22.23 16.12
CA GLY A 167 0.50 21.27 16.03
C GLY A 167 0.01 20.83 17.41
N VAL A 168 -1.27 20.51 17.52
CA VAL A 168 -1.89 20.08 18.78
C VAL A 168 -2.63 18.77 18.54
N VAL A 169 -2.30 17.75 19.32
CA VAL A 169 -3.08 16.50 19.37
C VAL A 169 -4.36 16.82 20.12
N VAL A 170 -5.50 16.71 19.45
CA VAL A 170 -6.82 16.88 20.07
C VAL A 170 -7.12 15.62 20.88
N PRO A 171 -7.39 15.71 22.20
CA PRO A 171 -7.66 14.53 23.00
C PRO A 171 -8.94 13.83 22.54
N THR A 172 -8.96 12.50 22.60
CA THR A 172 -10.14 11.71 22.23
C THR A 172 -11.15 11.68 23.37
N VAL A 173 -12.40 11.24 23.09
CA VAL A 173 -13.48 11.29 24.09
C VAL A 173 -13.21 10.35 25.27
N ASP A 174 -12.52 9.24 25.01
CA ASP A 174 -11.99 8.27 25.99
C ASP A 174 -10.86 8.84 26.87
N GLU A 175 -10.24 9.96 26.48
CA GLU A 175 -9.19 10.66 27.24
C GLU A 175 -9.76 11.80 28.12
N LEU A 176 -11.08 12.05 28.07
CA LEU A 176 -11.77 13.06 28.90
C LEU A 176 -12.11 12.50 30.30
N ILE A 177 -11.46 13.05 31.32
CA ILE A 177 -11.79 12.81 32.72
C ILE A 177 -12.83 13.83 33.17
N LEU A 178 -14.07 13.39 33.36
CA LEU A 178 -15.15 14.18 33.97
C LEU A 178 -15.02 14.19 35.51
N GLU A 179 -14.97 15.38 36.11
CA GLU A 179 -15.11 15.54 37.56
C GLU A 179 -16.60 15.46 37.98
N GLU A 180 -16.85 15.24 39.27
CA GLU A 180 -18.21 15.19 39.79
C GLU A 180 -18.99 16.50 39.55
N PRO A 181 -20.28 16.42 39.15
CA PRO A 181 -21.10 17.60 38.87
C PRO A 181 -21.45 18.40 40.13
N GLU A 182 -20.96 19.64 40.23
CA GLU A 182 -21.27 20.55 41.34
C GLU A 182 -22.57 21.34 41.07
N ILE A 183 -23.52 21.35 42.01
CA ILE A 183 -24.70 22.24 41.91
C ILE A 183 -24.28 23.67 42.24
N MET A 184 -24.46 24.58 41.28
CA MET A 184 -24.26 26.02 41.44
C MET A 184 -25.59 26.75 41.68
N LYS A 185 -25.54 27.83 42.47
CA LYS A 185 -26.65 28.77 42.62
C LYS A 185 -26.17 30.19 42.33
N GLN A 186 -26.80 30.86 41.35
CA GLN A 186 -26.46 32.24 40.97
C GLN A 186 -27.74 33.00 40.62
N GLY A 187 -27.94 34.19 41.21
CA GLY A 187 -29.10 35.04 40.91
C GLY A 187 -30.47 34.38 41.14
N GLY A 188 -30.58 33.48 42.13
CA GLY A 188 -31.80 32.71 42.40
C GLY A 188 -32.06 31.51 41.50
N ARG A 189 -31.25 31.30 40.45
CA ARG A 189 -31.29 30.13 39.57
C ARG A 189 -30.31 29.05 40.04
N TYR A 190 -30.66 27.80 39.78
CA TYR A 190 -29.80 26.63 39.98
C TYR A 190 -29.24 26.17 38.63
N GLY A 191 -27.99 25.70 38.63
CA GLY A 191 -27.33 25.11 37.46
C GLY A 191 -26.36 24.02 37.90
N VAL A 192 -25.83 23.27 36.94
CA VAL A 192 -24.85 22.21 37.16
C VAL A 192 -23.53 22.62 36.53
N ARG A 193 -22.45 22.64 37.30
CA ARG A 193 -21.08 22.81 36.79
C ARG A 193 -20.53 21.44 36.47
N LEU A 194 -20.28 21.22 35.18
CA LEU A 194 -19.49 20.11 34.68
C LEU A 194 -18.06 20.62 34.45
N LYS A 195 -17.06 19.93 34.99
CA LYS A 195 -15.66 20.10 34.62
C LYS A 195 -15.19 18.82 33.95
N ALA A 196 -14.39 18.97 32.91
CA ALA A 196 -13.69 17.88 32.26
C ALA A 196 -12.24 18.31 32.02
N SER A 197 -11.31 17.38 32.19
CA SER A 197 -9.88 17.56 31.92
C SER A 197 -9.38 16.47 30.98
N ALA A 198 -8.37 16.78 30.18
CA ALA A 198 -7.68 15.83 29.32
C ALA A 198 -6.22 16.27 29.13
N PRO A 199 -5.28 15.32 28.97
CA PRO A 199 -3.90 15.64 28.61
C PRO A 199 -3.86 16.22 27.19
N SER A 200 -3.07 17.27 26.95
CA SER A 200 -2.86 17.81 25.59
C SER A 200 -1.40 17.67 25.18
N ILE A 201 -1.15 17.11 24.00
CA ILE A 201 0.19 16.96 23.43
C ILE A 201 0.38 18.06 22.38
N HIS A 202 1.46 18.81 22.52
CA HIS A 202 1.81 19.92 21.63
C HIS A 202 3.11 19.59 20.89
N MET A 203 3.07 19.70 19.57
CA MET A 203 4.20 19.46 18.68
C MET A 203 4.70 20.79 18.13
N ILE A 204 5.99 21.08 18.31
CA ILE A 204 6.60 22.34 17.89
C ILE A 204 7.73 22.00 16.92
N ARG A 205 7.65 22.51 15.69
CA ARG A 205 8.78 22.46 14.77
C ARG A 205 9.70 23.64 15.07
N ALA A 206 10.87 23.34 15.63
CA ALA A 206 11.99 24.26 15.69
C ALA A 206 12.91 24.03 14.49
N ASN A 207 13.34 25.11 13.84
CA ASN A 207 14.41 25.03 12.85
C ASN A 207 15.78 25.03 13.55
N ILE A 208 16.68 24.15 13.11
CA ILE A 208 18.06 24.09 13.59
C ILE A 208 18.96 24.64 12.48
N GLU A 209 19.75 25.66 12.81
CA GLU A 209 20.71 26.28 11.90
C GLU A 209 22.12 25.97 12.40
N THR A 210 22.95 25.35 11.56
CA THR A 210 24.34 25.00 11.89
C THR A 210 25.25 25.44 10.76
N THR A 211 26.16 26.38 11.06
CA THR A 211 27.18 26.82 10.12
C THR A 211 28.43 25.96 10.29
N VAL A 212 28.86 25.29 9.23
CA VAL A 212 30.18 24.64 9.16
C VAL A 212 31.11 25.58 8.40
N SER A 213 32.11 26.14 9.10
CA SER A 213 33.16 26.97 8.49
C SER A 213 34.42 26.13 8.29
N PRO A 214 34.59 25.44 7.14
CA PRO A 214 35.83 24.72 6.87
C PRO A 214 37.00 25.71 6.78
N ILE A 215 38.13 25.39 7.42
CA ILE A 215 39.35 26.20 7.32
C ILE A 215 40.06 25.82 6.02
N VAL A 216 39.82 26.58 4.96
CA VAL A 216 40.34 26.31 3.61
C VAL A 216 41.68 27.03 3.39
N GLY A 217 42.72 26.50 4.02
CA GLY A 217 44.12 26.80 3.67
C GLY A 217 44.47 28.30 3.57
N ASN A 218 44.87 28.73 2.36
CA ASN A 218 45.18 30.13 2.07
C ASN A 218 44.06 30.83 1.26
N GLU A 219 44.15 32.16 1.17
CA GLU A 219 43.17 33.04 0.53
C GLU A 219 42.77 32.58 -0.88
N LYS A 220 43.75 32.22 -1.72
CA LYS A 220 43.51 31.72 -3.08
C LYS A 220 42.73 30.41 -3.11
N GLN A 221 43.02 29.48 -2.19
CA GLN A 221 42.28 28.21 -2.07
C GLN A 221 40.83 28.43 -1.60
N SER A 222 40.59 29.46 -0.79
CA SER A 222 39.24 29.87 -0.40
C SER A 222 38.48 30.49 -1.59
N GLU A 223 39.11 31.36 -2.38
CA GLU A 223 38.52 31.92 -3.60
C GLU A 223 38.20 30.85 -4.66
N ASP A 224 39.15 29.94 -4.93
CA ASP A 224 38.95 28.83 -5.88
C ASP A 224 37.76 27.94 -5.46
N MET A 225 37.57 27.67 -4.15
CA MET A 225 36.45 26.89 -3.64
C MET A 225 35.11 27.62 -3.72
N VAL A 226 35.08 28.94 -3.45
CA VAL A 226 33.86 29.75 -3.59
C VAL A 226 33.44 29.83 -5.05
N ASN A 227 34.38 30.01 -5.98
CA ASN A 227 34.10 30.03 -7.42
C ASN A 227 33.58 28.67 -7.92
N TYR A 228 34.13 27.55 -7.43
CA TYR A 228 33.62 26.21 -7.73
C TYR A 228 32.16 26.03 -7.26
N LEU A 229 31.86 26.40 -6.01
CA LEU A 229 30.51 26.30 -5.46
C LEU A 229 29.51 27.18 -6.21
N LEU A 230 29.90 28.41 -6.57
CA LEU A 230 29.04 29.30 -7.36
C LEU A 230 28.76 28.74 -8.76
N GLN A 231 29.75 28.11 -9.42
CA GLN A 231 29.56 27.45 -10.72
C GLN A 231 28.60 26.24 -10.65
N GLU A 232 28.60 25.45 -9.57
CA GLU A 232 27.60 24.38 -9.42
C GLU A 232 26.21 24.90 -9.02
N PHE A 233 26.12 26.02 -8.29
CA PHE A 233 24.85 26.63 -7.90
C PHE A 233 24.07 27.29 -9.05
N GLU A 234 24.71 27.61 -10.18
CA GLU A 234 24.03 28.08 -11.40
C GLU A 234 23.22 26.97 -12.11
N GLY A 235 23.27 25.71 -11.63
CA GLY A 235 22.66 24.54 -12.26
C GLY A 235 21.15 24.36 -12.07
N ASP A 236 20.60 24.49 -10.85
CA ASP A 236 19.15 24.42 -10.62
C ASP A 236 18.68 25.07 -9.30
N THR A 237 17.67 25.94 -9.39
CA THR A 237 16.99 26.60 -8.24
C THR A 237 15.48 26.28 -8.19
N ALA A 238 14.99 25.28 -8.92
CA ALA A 238 13.58 25.02 -9.20
C ALA A 238 12.71 24.46 -8.04
N LYS A 239 12.93 24.89 -6.79
CA LYS A 239 12.01 24.60 -5.65
C LYS A 239 11.59 25.81 -4.82
N ILE A 240 11.89 27.04 -5.24
CA ILE A 240 11.66 28.24 -4.41
C ILE A 240 10.18 28.73 -4.43
N TRP A 241 9.39 28.51 -5.49
CA TRP A 241 8.10 29.21 -5.68
C TRP A 241 6.92 28.38 -6.23
N GLN A 242 6.44 27.35 -5.51
CA GLN A 242 5.14 26.74 -5.81
C GLN A 242 4.00 27.35 -4.98
N SER A 243 3.30 28.31 -5.58
CA SER A 243 1.94 28.76 -5.21
C SER A 243 0.99 28.44 -6.40
N ASN A 244 -0.34 28.44 -6.33
CA ASN A 244 -1.35 28.83 -5.31
C ASN A 244 -2.67 28.07 -5.68
N ILE A 245 -3.85 28.11 -5.04
CA ILE A 245 -4.46 28.94 -3.97
C ILE A 245 -5.57 28.13 -3.25
N PHE A 246 -6.34 28.78 -2.37
CA PHE A 246 -7.48 28.27 -1.59
C PHE A 246 -8.64 27.56 -2.36
N GLY A 247 -9.29 26.59 -1.71
CA GLY A 247 -10.68 26.16 -2.02
C GLY A 247 -11.14 24.83 -1.38
N ARG A 248 -11.97 24.85 -0.31
CA ARG A 248 -12.63 23.68 0.30
C ARG A 248 -14.02 24.03 0.87
N SER A 249 -14.85 23.01 1.13
CA SER A 249 -16.30 23.14 1.37
C SER A 249 -16.84 22.52 2.67
N PHE A 250 -17.52 23.35 3.47
CA PHE A 250 -18.82 23.12 4.13
C PHE A 250 -19.07 21.95 5.11
N HIS A 251 -18.09 21.18 5.59
CA HIS A 251 -18.35 20.16 6.64
C HIS A 251 -17.84 20.53 8.06
N GLU A 252 -17.77 21.83 8.36
CA GLU A 252 -17.13 22.38 9.57
C GLU A 252 -18.09 22.71 10.74
N ILE A 253 -19.41 22.60 10.57
CA ILE A 253 -20.41 23.21 11.47
C ILE A 253 -20.77 22.35 12.72
N VAL A 254 -19.96 21.35 13.10
CA VAL A 254 -20.31 20.42 14.22
C VAL A 254 -19.13 20.07 15.17
N SER A 255 -18.19 20.99 15.45
CA SER A 255 -17.11 20.73 16.43
C SER A 255 -16.58 21.96 17.22
N GLU A 256 -17.30 23.08 17.23
CA GLU A 256 -16.72 24.36 17.71
C GLU A 256 -16.44 24.46 19.21
N ASP A 257 -17.25 23.83 20.08
CA ASP A 257 -17.17 24.07 21.54
C ASP A 257 -15.97 23.40 22.26
N LEU A 258 -15.28 22.48 21.59
CA LEU A 258 -14.07 21.81 22.09
C LEU A 258 -12.78 22.43 21.52
N GLN A 259 -12.77 22.79 20.23
CA GLN A 259 -11.59 23.41 19.61
C GLN A 259 -11.25 24.80 20.17
N ALA A 260 -12.27 25.58 20.57
CA ALA A 260 -12.08 26.94 21.08
C ALA A 260 -11.27 27.00 22.39
N LYS A 261 -11.32 25.95 23.22
CA LYS A 261 -10.54 25.88 24.48
C LYS A 261 -9.09 25.48 24.25
N LEU A 262 -8.80 24.63 23.26
CA LEU A 262 -7.46 24.15 22.93
C LEU A 262 -6.63 25.18 22.14
N LYS A 263 -7.25 25.99 21.29
CA LYS A 263 -6.57 27.04 20.50
C LYS A 263 -6.21 28.32 21.28
N ARG A 264 -6.45 28.37 22.59
CA ARG A 264 -6.44 29.61 23.41
C ARG A 264 -5.07 30.26 23.63
N MET A 265 -3.99 29.63 23.18
CA MET A 265 -2.68 30.29 23.06
C MET A 265 -2.67 31.10 21.75
N PRO A 266 -2.63 32.45 21.79
CA PRO A 266 -2.62 33.28 20.58
C PRO A 266 -1.34 33.04 19.76
N ASP A 267 -1.40 33.33 18.46
CA ASP A 267 -0.31 32.98 17.53
C ASP A 267 1.00 33.70 17.85
N ASP A 268 0.96 34.87 18.50
CA ASP A 268 2.14 35.57 19.00
C ASP A 268 2.80 34.80 20.16
N ALA A 269 2.02 34.21 21.08
CA ALA A 269 2.52 33.37 22.17
C ALA A 269 3.08 32.04 21.65
N ARG A 270 2.46 31.44 20.62
CA ARG A 270 3.02 30.26 19.92
C ARG A 270 4.34 30.60 19.23
N ALA A 271 4.40 31.73 18.52
CA ALA A 271 5.61 32.22 17.87
C ALA A 271 6.72 32.52 18.88
N LYS A 272 6.40 33.17 20.02
CA LYS A 272 7.33 33.41 21.12
C LYS A 272 7.85 32.10 21.74
N LEU A 273 6.99 31.12 21.99
CA LEU A 273 7.42 29.81 22.51
C LEU A 273 8.31 29.06 21.52
N ARG A 274 7.97 29.06 20.23
CA ARG A 274 8.82 28.49 19.15
C ARG A 274 10.17 29.20 19.08
N GLN A 275 10.20 30.53 19.00
CA GLN A 275 11.45 31.31 18.99
C GLN A 275 12.27 31.08 20.26
N THR A 276 11.63 30.94 21.42
CA THR A 276 12.35 30.71 22.68
C THR A 276 12.95 29.31 22.71
N LEU A 277 12.25 28.29 22.20
CA LEU A 277 12.80 26.95 22.01
C LEU A 277 13.94 26.93 20.98
N GLU A 278 13.75 27.57 19.81
CA GLU A 278 14.80 27.71 18.78
C GLU A 278 16.05 28.38 19.35
N ARG A 279 15.91 29.46 20.14
CA ARG A 279 17.04 30.12 20.81
C ARG A 279 17.66 29.27 21.92
N ILE A 280 16.89 28.53 22.72
CA ILE A 280 17.45 27.62 23.73
C ILE A 280 18.27 26.50 23.08
N ILE A 281 17.80 25.97 21.94
CA ILE A 281 18.46 24.91 21.18
C ILE A 281 19.72 25.44 20.48
N ASN A 282 19.67 26.62 19.86
CA ASN A 282 20.75 27.17 19.03
C ASN A 282 21.78 28.02 19.82
N GLU A 283 21.37 28.75 20.88
CA GLU A 283 22.24 29.69 21.62
C GLU A 283 22.83 29.09 22.92
N GLY A 284 22.28 27.98 23.42
CA GLY A 284 22.88 27.18 24.51
C GLY A 284 22.72 27.73 25.93
N SER A 285 21.79 27.16 26.69
CA SER A 285 21.75 27.19 28.18
C SER A 285 21.78 28.57 28.86
N GLY A 286 20.65 29.29 28.78
CA GLY A 286 20.24 30.29 29.78
C GLY A 286 18.91 29.87 30.41
N GLY A 287 18.73 30.08 31.72
CA GLY A 287 17.51 29.68 32.42
C GLY A 287 16.26 30.39 31.90
N LEU A 288 15.21 29.62 31.55
CA LEU A 288 13.94 30.16 31.05
C LEU A 288 13.12 30.79 32.19
N ILE A 289 12.95 32.11 32.16
CA ILE A 289 11.95 32.81 32.97
C ILE A 289 10.79 33.22 32.06
N CYS A 290 9.64 32.56 32.20
CA CYS A 290 8.41 32.93 31.51
C CYS A 290 7.52 33.74 32.47
N ILE A 291 7.28 35.01 32.16
CA ILE A 291 6.36 35.88 32.91
C ILE A 291 5.04 35.93 32.17
N ILE A 292 3.99 35.40 32.80
CA ILE A 292 2.61 35.50 32.32
C ILE A 292 1.99 36.74 33.00
N LEU A 293 1.42 37.64 32.19
CA LEU A 293 0.76 38.88 32.61
C LEU A 293 -0.77 38.73 32.57
#